data_AF-A0A526PR25-F1
#
_entry.id   AF-A0A526PR25-F1
#
_cell.length_a   1.000
_cell.length_b   1.000
_cell.length_c   1.000
_cell.angle_alpha   90.00
_cell.angle_beta   90.00
_cell.angle_gamma   90.00
#
_symmetry.space_group_name_H-M   'P 1'
#
loop_
_entity.id
_entity.type
_entity.pdbx_description
1 polymer ?
#
loop_
_entity_poly.entity_id
_entity_poly.type
_entity_poly.pdbx_seq_one_letter_code
_entity_poly.pdbx_strand_id
1 'polypeptide(L)'
;LREVQPADLSPSDITARLGAPWIPATDVVAFVKESMGAEIKIHHMPELASWTVEARQLGWIAAGTSEWGTERRHAGELLADALNSRVPQIFDTIPDGQT
;
A
#
# COMPACT_ATOMS: atom_id res chain seq x y z
N LEU A 1 5.28 -29.05 -30.97
CA LEU A 1 5.52 -29.20 -29.52
C LEU A 1 4.17 -29.41 -28.83
N ARG A 2 4.10 -30.24 -27.79
CA ARG A 2 2.90 -30.32 -26.93
C ARG A 2 3.10 -29.34 -25.79
N GLU A 3 2.25 -28.32 -25.70
CA GLU A 3 2.19 -27.44 -24.53
C GLU A 3 1.73 -28.27 -23.33
N VAL A 4 2.55 -28.30 -22.29
CA VAL A 4 2.23 -28.98 -21.02
C VAL A 4 1.58 -27.96 -20.12
N GLN A 5 0.36 -28.24 -19.66
CA GLN A 5 -0.30 -27.40 -18.65
C GLN A 5 0.50 -27.49 -17.32
N PRO A 6 0.81 -26.35 -16.67
CA PRO A 6 1.43 -26.36 -15.35
C PRO A 6 0.58 -27.13 -14.34
N ALA A 7 1.21 -27.67 -13.31
CA ALA A 7 0.49 -28.27 -12.20
C ALA A 7 -0.39 -27.21 -11.51
N ASP A 8 -1.59 -27.61 -11.09
CA ASP A 8 -2.49 -26.75 -10.34
C ASP A 8 -1.83 -26.28 -9.03
N LEU A 9 -2.02 -25.00 -8.72
CA LEU A 9 -1.52 -24.40 -7.48
C LEU A 9 -2.49 -24.72 -6.34
N SER A 10 -1.95 -25.14 -5.18
CA SER A 10 -2.75 -25.25 -3.97
C SER A 10 -3.01 -23.86 -3.37
N PRO A 11 -4.03 -23.69 -2.52
CA PRO A 11 -4.27 -22.41 -1.84
C PRO A 11 -3.05 -21.88 -1.07
N SER A 12 -2.23 -22.76 -0.50
CA SER A 12 -0.97 -22.41 0.19
C SER A 12 0.11 -21.88 -0.75
N ASP A 13 0.04 -22.20 -2.04
CA ASP A 13 1.00 -21.72 -3.05
C ASP A 13 0.63 -20.33 -3.59
N ILE A 14 -0.56 -19.82 -3.25
CA ILE A 14 -1.06 -18.51 -3.69
C ILE A 14 -0.77 -17.48 -2.61
N THR A 15 0.13 -16.54 -2.89
CA THR A 15 0.37 -15.38 -2.03
C THR A 15 -0.14 -14.11 -2.69
N ALA A 16 -1.04 -13.39 -2.01
CA ALA A 16 -1.49 -12.07 -2.41
C ALA A 16 -0.68 -11.00 -1.68
N ARG A 17 0.17 -10.27 -2.41
CA ARG A 17 0.82 -9.07 -1.87
C ARG A 17 -0.09 -7.87 -2.06
N LEU A 18 -0.05 -6.91 -1.13
CA LEU A 18 -0.67 -5.60 -1.31
C LEU A 18 -0.08 -4.99 -2.60
N GLY A 19 -0.91 -4.80 -3.64
CA GLY A 19 -0.48 -4.29 -4.95
C GLY A 19 -0.38 -5.35 -6.06
N ALA A 20 -0.73 -6.62 -5.78
CA ALA A 20 -0.81 -7.63 -6.83
C ALA A 20 -1.80 -7.16 -7.93
N PRO A 21 -1.45 -7.26 -9.22
CA PRO A 21 -2.19 -6.61 -10.31
C PRO A 21 -3.60 -7.18 -10.55
N TRP A 22 -3.87 -8.37 -10.01
CA TRP A 22 -5.18 -9.02 -10.07
C TRP A 22 -6.13 -8.58 -8.95
N ILE A 23 -5.64 -7.84 -7.94
CA ILE A 23 -6.48 -7.31 -6.86
C ILE A 23 -7.19 -6.05 -7.37
N PRO A 24 -8.53 -5.95 -7.28
CA PRO A 24 -9.26 -4.74 -7.61
C PRO A 24 -8.92 -3.58 -6.66
N ALA A 25 -8.85 -2.35 -7.18
CA ALA A 25 -8.65 -1.17 -6.36
C ALA A 25 -9.76 -0.96 -5.31
N THR A 26 -11.00 -1.38 -5.62
CA THR A 26 -12.13 -1.34 -4.70
C THR A 26 -11.90 -2.17 -3.45
N ASP A 27 -11.23 -3.30 -3.57
CA ASP A 27 -10.96 -4.20 -2.44
C ASP A 27 -9.91 -3.58 -1.53
N VAL A 28 -8.92 -2.88 -2.09
CA VAL A 28 -7.94 -2.12 -1.31
C VAL A 28 -8.61 -0.94 -0.59
N VAL A 29 -9.55 -0.24 -1.24
CA VAL A 29 -10.33 0.84 -0.60
C VAL A 29 -11.18 0.29 0.55
N ALA A 30 -11.87 -0.85 0.35
CA ALA A 30 -12.64 -1.51 1.38
C ALA A 30 -11.77 -1.94 2.57
N PHE A 31 -10.61 -2.56 2.30
CA PHE A 31 -9.64 -2.94 3.32
C PHE A 31 -9.20 -1.75 4.19
N VAL A 32 -8.92 -0.59 3.58
CA VAL A 32 -8.53 0.61 4.33
C VAL A 32 -9.69 1.16 5.16
N LYS A 33 -10.91 1.14 4.62
CA LYS A 33 -12.10 1.55 5.36
C LYS A 33 -12.34 0.65 6.57
N GLU A 34 -12.22 -0.65 6.40
CA GLU A 34 -12.45 -1.64 7.48
C GLU A 34 -11.34 -1.61 8.54
N SER A 35 -10.08 -1.46 8.12
CA SER A 35 -8.94 -1.52 9.04
C SER A 35 -8.67 -0.20 9.74
N MET A 36 -8.80 0.92 9.03
CA MET A 36 -8.37 2.25 9.50
C MET A 36 -9.54 3.23 9.68
N GLY A 37 -10.77 2.84 9.34
CA GLY A 37 -11.95 3.71 9.42
C GLY A 37 -11.90 4.91 8.46
N ALA A 38 -11.02 4.89 7.45
CA ALA A 38 -10.75 6.02 6.58
C ALA A 38 -11.30 5.79 5.17
N GLU A 39 -11.98 6.79 4.63
CA GLU A 39 -12.35 6.81 3.21
C GLU A 39 -11.21 7.43 2.41
N ILE A 40 -10.70 6.68 1.44
CA ILE A 40 -9.56 7.07 0.60
C ILE A 40 -9.89 6.83 -0.89
N LYS A 41 -9.09 7.38 -1.80
CA LYS A 41 -9.15 7.02 -3.23
C LYS A 41 -7.87 6.30 -3.63
N ILE A 42 -8.03 5.23 -4.42
CA ILE A 42 -6.91 4.48 -4.98
C ILE A 42 -7.17 4.29 -6.47
N HIS A 43 -6.13 4.52 -7.27
CA HIS A 43 -6.13 4.28 -8.70
C HIS A 43 -5.04 3.26 -9.04
N HIS A 44 -5.42 2.18 -9.72
CA HIS A 44 -4.49 1.20 -10.28
C HIS A 44 -4.33 1.46 -11.78
N MET A 45 -3.10 1.53 -12.27
CA MET A 45 -2.75 1.61 -13.68
C MET A 45 -2.09 0.30 -14.11
N PRO A 46 -2.87 -0.67 -14.65
CA PRO A 46 -2.36 -2.00 -14.97
C PRO A 46 -1.22 -1.97 -15.98
N GLU A 47 -1.26 -1.06 -16.97
CA GLU A 47 -0.21 -0.93 -17.99
C GLU A 47 1.18 -0.55 -17.42
N LEU A 48 1.22 0.06 -16.24
CA LEU A 48 2.45 0.49 -15.57
C LEU A 48 2.74 -0.31 -14.29
N ALA A 49 1.87 -1.26 -13.94
CA ALA A 49 1.88 -1.96 -12.66
C ALA A 49 2.04 -1.01 -11.45
N SER A 50 1.39 0.16 -11.53
CA SER A 50 1.56 1.25 -10.56
C SER A 50 0.26 1.66 -9.90
N TRP A 51 0.35 2.09 -8.64
CA TRP A 51 -0.78 2.46 -7.80
C TRP A 51 -0.62 3.89 -7.29
N THR A 52 -1.67 4.69 -7.41
CA THR A 52 -1.76 6.03 -6.81
C THR A 52 -2.71 5.98 -5.61
N VAL A 53 -2.29 6.56 -4.49
CA VAL A 53 -3.03 6.56 -3.23
C VAL A 53 -3.29 8.00 -2.79
N GLU A 54 -4.55 8.38 -2.71
CA GLU A 54 -4.99 9.67 -2.16
C GLU A 54 -5.52 9.46 -0.73
N ALA A 55 -4.60 9.55 0.23
CA ALA A 55 -4.90 9.28 1.64
C ALA A 55 -4.28 10.32 2.60
N ARG A 56 -4.15 11.58 2.15
CA ARG A 56 -3.52 12.67 2.93
C ARG A 56 -4.21 12.90 4.28
N GLN A 57 -5.52 12.64 4.37
CA GLN A 57 -6.30 12.71 5.61
C GLN A 57 -5.75 11.80 6.71
N LEU A 58 -5.08 10.69 6.36
CA LEU A 58 -4.42 9.82 7.35
C LEU A 58 -3.27 10.51 8.08
N GLY A 59 -2.70 11.58 7.54
CA GLY A 59 -1.68 12.39 8.23
C GLY A 59 -2.22 13.28 9.34
N TRP A 60 -3.54 13.36 9.52
CA TRP A 60 -4.19 14.28 10.47
C TRP A 60 -5.06 13.56 11.51
N ILE A 61 -5.11 12.23 11.48
CA ILE A 61 -5.90 11.42 12.41
C ILE A 61 -5.00 10.42 13.13
N ALA A 62 -5.32 10.16 14.41
CA ALA A 62 -4.53 9.26 15.25
C ALA A 62 -4.39 7.84 14.67
N ALA A 63 -5.44 7.34 14.01
CA ALA A 63 -5.39 6.05 13.32
C ALA A 63 -4.24 6.00 12.28
N GLY A 64 -4.03 7.09 11.53
CA GLY A 64 -3.01 7.14 10.48
C GLY A 64 -1.61 7.56 10.97
N THR A 65 -1.49 8.24 12.10
CA THR A 65 -0.19 8.74 12.62
C THR A 65 0.31 8.01 13.87
N SER A 66 -0.46 7.09 14.44
CA SER A 66 -0.07 6.38 15.68
C SER A 66 -0.40 4.89 15.68
N GLU A 67 -1.56 4.50 15.14
CA GLU A 67 -1.96 3.09 15.11
C GLU A 67 -1.38 2.36 13.88
N TRP A 68 -1.56 2.96 12.71
CA TRP A 68 -1.15 2.38 11.42
C TRP A 68 0.04 3.10 10.78
N GLY A 69 0.65 4.04 11.49
CA GLY A 69 1.77 4.82 11.01
C GLY A 69 2.43 5.63 12.12
N THR A 70 3.21 6.63 11.71
CA THR A 70 3.90 7.57 12.61
C THR A 70 3.69 9.00 12.14
N GLU A 71 3.97 9.99 12.98
CA GLU A 71 3.95 11.41 12.57
C GLU A 71 4.89 11.68 11.39
N ARG A 72 6.04 11.00 11.34
CA ARG A 72 7.05 11.16 10.27
C ARG A 72 6.69 10.40 8.99
N ARG A 73 5.79 9.43 9.08
CA ARG A 73 5.39 8.56 7.97
C ARG A 73 4.00 8.02 8.24
N HIS A 74 2.98 8.71 7.75
CA HIS A 74 1.60 8.36 8.04
C HIS A 74 1.16 7.13 7.22
N ALA A 75 0.11 6.44 7.68
CA ALA A 75 -0.36 5.17 7.12
C ALA A 75 -0.62 5.21 5.60
N GLY A 76 -1.10 6.35 5.08
CA GLY A 76 -1.31 6.56 3.64
C GLY A 76 -0.02 6.47 2.81
N GLU A 77 1.11 6.96 3.32
CA GLU A 77 2.40 6.83 2.64
C GLU A 77 2.92 5.39 2.69
N LEU A 78 2.74 4.71 3.83
CA LEU A 78 3.09 3.30 3.99
C LEU A 78 2.26 2.39 3.08
N LEU A 79 0.97 2.73 2.91
CA LEU A 79 0.08 2.05 1.97
C LEU A 79 0.57 2.23 0.52
N ALA A 80 0.96 3.45 0.14
CA ALA A 80 1.54 3.70 -1.17
C ALA A 80 2.86 2.93 -1.39
N ASP A 81 3.69 2.83 -0.35
CA ASP A 81 4.92 2.03 -0.37
C ASP A 81 4.62 0.55 -0.61
N ALA A 82 3.69 -0.02 0.17
CA ALA A 82 3.29 -1.41 0.05
C ALA A 82 2.71 -1.74 -1.34
N LEU A 83 1.75 -0.94 -1.83
CA LEU A 83 1.10 -1.15 -3.14
C LEU A 83 2.08 -1.06 -4.31
N ASN A 84 3.14 -0.27 -4.19
CA ASN A 84 4.16 -0.11 -5.23
C ASN A 84 5.43 -0.91 -4.95
N SER A 85 5.40 -1.87 -4.01
CA SER A 85 6.56 -2.70 -3.64
C SER A 85 7.82 -1.90 -3.28
N ARG A 86 7.64 -0.71 -2.67
CA ARG A 86 8.72 0.15 -2.20
C ARG A 86 8.99 -0.12 -0.72
N VAL A 87 10.27 -0.11 -0.33
CA VAL A 87 10.66 -0.17 1.09
C VAL A 87 10.39 1.21 1.71
N PRO A 88 9.60 1.31 2.79
CA PRO A 88 9.38 2.58 3.47
C PRO A 88 10.68 3.20 3.97
N GLN A 89 10.86 4.50 3.72
CA GLN A 89 11.99 5.28 4.23
C GLN A 89 11.46 6.42 5.10
N ILE A 90 12.05 6.58 6.27
CA ILE A 90 11.71 7.61 7.25
C ILE A 90 12.92 8.53 7.38
N PHE A 91 12.69 9.83 7.19
CA PHE A 91 13.74 10.84 7.22
C PHE A 91 13.48 11.82 8.35
N ASP A 92 14.57 12.28 8.97
CA ASP A 92 14.55 13.40 9.90
C ASP A 92 15.06 14.65 9.19
N THR A 93 14.32 15.74 9.34
CA THR A 93 14.77 17.05 8.86
C THR A 93 15.63 17.68 9.95
N ILE A 94 16.94 17.73 9.71
CA ILE A 94 17.88 18.43 10.60
C ILE A 94 17.92 19.90 10.14
N PRO A 95 17.55 20.86 10.99
CA PRO A 95 17.71 22.28 10.68
C PRO A 95 19.17 22.62 10.42
N ASP A 96 19.42 23.48 9.43
CA ASP A 96 20.77 23.94 9.10
C ASP A 96 21.42 24.59 10.35
N GLY A 97 22.62 24.11 10.73
CA GLY A 97 23.38 24.62 11.87
C GLY A 97 23.49 23.72 13.11
N GLN A 98 22.96 22.49 13.11
CA GLN A 98 23.33 21.48 14.13
C GLN A 98 24.12 20.34 13.48
N THR A 99 25.45 20.43 13.60
CA THR A 99 26.40 19.33 13.40
C THR A 99 26.47 18.42 14.61
#